data_AF-A0A7S0SW99-F1
#
_entry.id   AF-A0A7S0SW99-F1
#
_cell.length_a   1.000
_cell.length_b   1.000
_cell.length_c   1.000
_cell.angle_alpha   90.00
_cell.angle_beta   90.00
_cell.angle_gamma   90.00
#
_symmetry.space_group_name_H-M   'P 1'
#
loop_
_entity.id
_entity.type
_entity.pdbx_description
1 polymer ?
#
loop_
_entity_poly.entity_id
_entity_poly.type
_entity_poly.pdbx_seq_one_letter_code
_entity_poly.pdbx_strand_id
1 'polypeptide(L)'
;GGCGMAGAAARAPARRRRAASMRKQGGAGAGAGGVVYALFGKPIDPDALLQEGKALYAAGERMQGYKKFEKALDADVLRLETRQELLYCCMACNAAFGDVEIAKQFLRDMNVAGLKYEVALLDSGLMPMETSALMRNQLKKFAAGELKSSGTVQREIFESTRRAGEPVVQTPQRMGDLDLMNLDVAGDTSSEMGAIAQRVVGLVVLSIVGFVALFQGGLQFLQ
;
A
#
# COMPACT_ATOMS: atom_id res chain seq x y z
N GLY A 1 20.57 -21.91 -78.67
CA GLY A 1 22.00 -21.65 -78.50
C GLY A 1 22.34 -20.27 -79.03
N GLY A 2 23.23 -19.55 -78.35
CA GLY A 2 23.77 -18.22 -78.72
C GLY A 2 23.09 -17.08 -77.93
N CYS A 3 23.70 -16.36 -76.97
CA CYS A 3 25.10 -15.94 -76.78
C CYS A 3 25.63 -15.22 -78.03
N GLY A 4 26.08 -13.97 -78.03
CA GLY A 4 26.23 -12.91 -77.04
C GLY A 4 26.71 -11.67 -77.82
N MET A 5 26.48 -10.46 -77.32
CA MET A 5 27.01 -9.24 -77.93
C MET A 5 28.18 -8.67 -77.14
N ALA A 6 29.19 -8.27 -77.92
CA ALA A 6 30.35 -7.41 -77.66
C ALA A 6 30.14 -6.35 -76.56
N GLY A 7 31.13 -5.94 -75.77
CA GLY A 7 32.57 -5.86 -76.02
C GLY A 7 32.98 -4.41 -76.32
N ALA A 8 33.39 -3.64 -75.31
CA ALA A 8 34.20 -2.43 -75.49
C ALA A 8 34.90 -2.04 -74.17
N ALA A 9 36.23 -2.07 -74.20
CA ALA A 9 37.13 -1.62 -73.15
C ALA A 9 37.65 -0.22 -73.48
N ALA A 10 37.80 0.66 -72.48
CA ALA A 10 38.79 1.74 -72.51
C ALA A 10 39.04 2.37 -71.12
N ARG A 11 40.21 2.03 -70.57
CA ARG A 11 41.20 2.85 -69.83
C ARG A 11 40.74 4.12 -69.06
N ALA A 12 41.07 4.10 -67.77
CA ALA A 12 41.26 5.25 -66.88
C ALA A 12 42.40 6.19 -67.36
N PRO A 13 42.49 7.44 -66.85
CA PRO A 13 43.22 7.63 -65.59
C PRO A 13 42.75 8.81 -64.69
N ALA A 14 43.25 8.73 -63.45
CA ALA A 14 43.72 9.84 -62.60
C ALA A 14 42.72 10.67 -61.74
N ARG A 15 42.72 10.32 -60.45
CA ARG A 15 43.32 11.13 -59.35
C ARG A 15 42.65 12.49 -59.06
N ARG A 16 41.71 12.48 -58.10
CA ARG A 16 41.61 13.57 -57.10
C ARG A 16 41.31 13.02 -55.71
N ARG A 17 42.36 12.98 -54.89
CA ARG A 17 42.30 12.86 -53.43
C ARG A 17 41.56 14.09 -52.88
N ARG A 18 40.54 13.88 -52.04
CA ARG A 18 40.33 14.65 -50.82
C ARG A 18 39.50 13.81 -49.85
N ALA A 19 40.20 13.28 -48.86
CA ALA A 19 39.64 12.59 -47.73
C ALA A 19 38.74 13.56 -46.95
N ALA A 20 37.46 13.24 -46.84
CA ALA A 20 36.60 13.83 -45.83
C ALA A 20 37.05 13.28 -44.48
N SER A 21 37.65 14.15 -43.66
CA SER A 21 38.10 13.82 -42.32
C SER A 21 36.91 13.40 -41.47
N MET A 22 36.94 12.16 -41.00
CA MET A 22 36.25 11.72 -39.79
C MET A 22 36.43 12.77 -38.69
N ARG A 23 35.35 13.49 -38.39
CA ARG A 23 35.26 14.24 -37.13
C ARG A 23 34.96 13.21 -36.06
N LYS A 24 36.03 12.72 -35.40
CA LYS A 24 35.98 11.98 -34.15
C LYS A 24 35.10 12.76 -33.18
N GLN A 25 33.88 12.26 -32.92
CA GLN A 25 33.14 12.58 -31.70
C GLN A 25 33.93 11.98 -30.54
N GLY A 26 34.89 12.74 -30.03
CA GLY A 26 35.48 12.52 -28.72
C GLY A 26 34.54 13.05 -27.65
N GLY A 27 33.52 12.26 -27.32
CA GLY A 27 32.77 12.36 -26.07
C GLY A 27 33.07 11.11 -25.26
N ALA A 28 34.24 11.09 -24.63
CA ALA A 28 34.65 10.04 -23.71
C ALA A 28 33.73 10.06 -22.49
N GLY A 29 33.13 8.91 -22.17
CA GLY A 29 32.35 8.73 -20.94
C GLY A 29 31.20 7.70 -20.98
N ALA A 30 30.91 7.06 -22.11
CA ALA A 30 29.84 6.06 -22.23
C ALA A 30 30.34 4.61 -22.05
N GLY A 31 31.21 4.37 -21.06
CA GLY A 31 31.79 3.05 -20.79
C GLY A 31 31.33 2.54 -19.43
N ALA A 32 30.84 1.30 -19.39
CA ALA A 32 30.38 0.53 -18.22
C ALA A 32 28.95 0.78 -17.72
N GLY A 33 28.47 2.03 -17.55
CA GLY A 33 27.13 2.26 -16.97
C GLY A 33 25.95 1.86 -17.88
N GLY A 34 26.00 2.27 -19.15
CA GLY A 34 24.87 2.12 -20.10
C GLY A 34 24.53 0.67 -20.51
N VAL A 35 25.52 -0.22 -20.48
CA VAL A 35 25.35 -1.64 -20.89
C VAL A 35 24.73 -2.46 -19.76
N VAL A 36 25.01 -2.12 -18.49
CA VAL A 36 24.45 -2.81 -17.32
C VAL A 36 22.95 -2.51 -17.18
N TYR A 37 22.50 -1.28 -17.48
CA TYR A 37 21.08 -0.92 -17.47
C TYR A 37 20.23 -1.66 -18.50
N ALA A 38 20.82 -2.09 -19.62
CA ALA A 38 20.12 -2.86 -20.65
C ALA A 38 19.89 -4.33 -20.23
N LEU A 39 20.72 -4.86 -19.32
CA LEU A 39 20.64 -6.24 -18.82
C LEU A 39 19.80 -6.37 -17.53
N PHE A 40 19.81 -5.35 -16.67
CA PHE A 40 19.17 -5.40 -15.35
C PHE A 40 18.06 -4.35 -15.14
N GLY A 41 17.76 -3.53 -16.16
CA GLY A 41 16.76 -2.48 -16.09
C GLY A 41 17.27 -1.20 -15.39
N LYS A 42 16.42 -0.16 -15.39
CA LYS A 42 16.70 1.10 -14.69
C LYS A 42 16.67 0.84 -13.17
N PRO A 43 17.64 1.37 -12.39
CA PRO A 43 17.66 1.23 -10.94
C PRO A 43 16.37 1.81 -10.36
N ILE A 44 15.81 1.09 -9.41
CA ILE A 44 14.59 1.47 -8.73
C ILE A 44 14.92 2.69 -7.86
N ASP A 45 14.21 3.79 -8.10
CA ASP A 45 14.26 4.97 -7.24
C ASP A 45 13.06 4.91 -6.27
N PRO A 46 13.27 4.48 -5.02
CA PRO A 46 12.18 4.23 -4.08
C PRO A 46 11.46 5.51 -3.68
N ASP A 47 12.16 6.64 -3.60
CA ASP A 47 11.57 7.93 -3.22
C ASP A 47 10.66 8.46 -4.33
N ALA A 48 11.08 8.32 -5.60
CA ALA A 48 10.24 8.68 -6.74
C ALA A 48 8.97 7.82 -6.81
N LEU A 49 9.09 6.50 -6.61
CA LEU A 49 7.95 5.59 -6.60
C LEU A 49 7.00 5.83 -5.42
N LEU A 50 7.52 6.21 -4.26
CA LEU A 50 6.71 6.59 -3.12
C LEU A 50 5.85 7.83 -3.43
N GLN A 51 6.44 8.87 -4.04
CA GLN A 51 5.69 10.07 -4.41
C GLN A 51 4.66 9.79 -5.51
N GLU A 52 5.04 9.02 -6.55
CA GLU A 52 4.09 8.57 -7.58
C GLU A 52 2.93 7.77 -6.98
N GLY A 53 3.23 6.85 -6.07
CA GLY A 53 2.22 6.00 -5.44
C GLY A 53 1.25 6.80 -4.57
N LYS A 54 1.75 7.79 -3.81
CA LYS A 54 0.90 8.71 -3.03
C LYS A 54 -0.01 9.54 -3.93
N ALA A 55 0.51 10.04 -5.06
CA ALA A 55 -0.29 10.78 -6.03
C ALA A 55 -1.42 9.92 -6.62
N LEU A 56 -1.11 8.66 -6.98
CA LEU A 56 -2.11 7.70 -7.48
C LEU A 56 -3.15 7.35 -6.41
N TYR A 57 -2.73 7.19 -5.15
CA TYR A 57 -3.65 6.95 -4.03
C TYR A 57 -4.62 8.12 -3.86
N ALA A 58 -4.10 9.36 -3.85
CA ALA A 58 -4.92 10.58 -3.74
C ALA A 58 -5.88 10.76 -4.93
N ALA A 59 -5.50 10.28 -6.12
CA ALA A 59 -6.36 10.25 -7.30
C ALA A 59 -7.45 9.14 -7.26
N GLY A 60 -7.45 8.29 -6.23
CA GLY A 60 -8.36 7.15 -6.09
C GLY A 60 -7.89 5.88 -6.80
N GLU A 61 -6.74 5.90 -7.49
CA GLU A 61 -6.13 4.76 -8.17
C GLU A 61 -5.28 3.91 -7.21
N ARG A 62 -5.88 3.53 -6.06
CA ARG A 62 -5.19 2.90 -4.92
C ARG A 62 -4.41 1.64 -5.30
N MET A 63 -4.92 0.84 -6.25
CA MET A 63 -4.27 -0.41 -6.68
C MET A 63 -3.01 -0.13 -7.51
N GLN A 64 -3.01 0.95 -8.30
CA GLN A 64 -1.82 1.36 -9.02
C GLN A 64 -0.78 1.95 -8.07
N GLY A 65 -1.23 2.76 -7.10
CA GLY A 65 -0.36 3.27 -6.03
C GLY A 65 0.29 2.14 -5.23
N TYR A 66 -0.48 1.12 -4.84
CA TYR A 66 0.02 -0.07 -4.14
C TYR A 66 1.15 -0.77 -4.90
N LYS A 67 0.98 -1.02 -6.20
CA LYS A 67 2.02 -1.65 -7.03
C LYS A 67 3.31 -0.83 -7.08
N LYS A 68 3.21 0.51 -7.00
CA LYS A 68 4.39 1.39 -6.93
C LYS A 68 5.09 1.25 -5.58
N PHE A 69 4.34 1.16 -4.49
CA PHE A 69 4.90 0.97 -3.15
C PHE A 69 5.60 -0.38 -3.00
N GLU A 70 4.99 -1.48 -3.47
CA GLU A 70 5.65 -2.80 -3.46
C GLU A 70 6.94 -2.79 -4.28
N LYS A 71 6.89 -2.24 -5.49
CA LYS A 71 8.08 -2.11 -6.33
C LYS A 71 9.17 -1.27 -5.66
N ALA A 72 8.80 -0.27 -4.87
CA ALA A 72 9.77 0.54 -4.12
C ALA A 72 10.37 -0.21 -2.93
N LEU A 73 9.61 -1.10 -2.28
CA LEU A 73 10.09 -1.97 -1.20
C LEU A 73 11.10 -3.01 -1.68
N ASP A 74 10.99 -3.42 -2.95
CA ASP A 74 11.92 -4.36 -3.61
C ASP A 74 13.30 -3.76 -3.94
N ALA A 75 13.52 -2.46 -3.69
CA ALA A 75 14.83 -1.87 -3.95
C ALA A 75 15.89 -2.39 -2.94
N ASP A 76 17.12 -2.63 -3.42
CA ASP A 76 18.20 -3.17 -2.60
C ASP A 76 18.66 -2.20 -1.49
N VAL A 77 18.54 -0.90 -1.75
CA VAL A 77 18.99 0.17 -0.84
C VAL A 77 17.81 1.09 -0.53
N LEU A 78 17.26 0.96 0.68
CA LEU A 78 16.23 1.87 1.20
C LEU A 78 16.71 2.59 2.45
N ARG A 79 16.42 3.88 2.52
CA ARG A 79 16.48 4.64 3.78
C ARG A 79 15.42 4.11 4.74
N LEU A 80 15.73 4.12 6.03
CA LEU A 80 14.82 3.61 7.07
C LEU A 80 13.47 4.34 7.05
N GLU A 81 13.51 5.67 6.95
CA GLU A 81 12.32 6.52 6.87
C GLU A 81 11.45 6.16 5.65
N THR A 82 12.05 6.07 4.46
CA THR A 82 11.35 5.66 3.23
C THR A 82 10.75 4.26 3.37
N ARG A 83 11.45 3.33 4.01
CA ARG A 83 10.93 1.97 4.27
C ARG A 83 9.72 2.00 5.20
N GLN A 84 9.82 2.70 6.33
CA GLN A 84 8.72 2.84 7.30
C GLN A 84 7.47 3.40 6.63
N GLU A 85 7.65 4.45 5.84
CA GLU A 85 6.58 5.12 5.11
C GLU A 85 5.96 4.22 4.03
N LEU A 86 6.79 3.51 3.24
CA LEU A 86 6.29 2.55 2.25
C LEU A 86 5.48 1.42 2.89
N LEU A 87 5.95 0.89 4.03
CA LEU A 87 5.22 -0.15 4.77
C LEU A 87 3.86 0.36 5.27
N TYR A 88 3.83 1.59 5.78
CA TYR A 88 2.58 2.24 6.17
C TYR A 88 1.64 2.46 4.97
N CYS A 89 2.17 2.93 3.83
CA CYS A 89 1.39 3.10 2.60
C CYS A 89 0.81 1.76 2.08
N CYS A 90 1.59 0.68 2.09
CA CYS A 90 1.12 -0.66 1.74
C CYS A 90 0.02 -1.15 2.69
N MET A 91 0.19 -0.96 4.00
CA MET A 91 -0.82 -1.28 5.00
C MET A 91 -2.13 -0.50 4.74
N ALA A 92 -2.03 0.80 4.54
CA ALA A 92 -3.18 1.67 4.28
C ALA A 92 -3.94 1.31 3.00
N CYS A 93 -3.24 0.92 1.93
CA CYS A 93 -3.85 0.41 0.69
C CYS A 93 -4.64 -0.89 0.94
N ASN A 94 -4.03 -1.88 1.58
CA ASN A 94 -4.69 -3.16 1.86
C ASN A 94 -5.88 -3.00 2.82
N ALA A 95 -5.73 -2.15 3.83
CA ALA A 95 -6.82 -1.79 4.73
C ALA A 95 -7.98 -1.11 3.98
N ALA A 96 -7.70 -0.24 3.00
CA ALA A 96 -8.72 0.38 2.15
C ALA A 96 -9.44 -0.64 1.25
N PHE A 97 -8.77 -1.73 0.85
CA PHE A 97 -9.39 -2.83 0.10
C PHE A 97 -10.17 -3.82 0.96
N GLY A 98 -10.08 -3.73 2.30
CA GLY A 98 -10.72 -4.69 3.19
C GLY A 98 -9.86 -5.94 3.48
N ASP A 99 -8.62 -6.00 3.01
CA ASP A 99 -7.71 -7.13 3.28
C ASP A 99 -7.00 -6.95 4.63
N VAL A 100 -7.66 -7.42 5.68
CA VAL A 100 -7.19 -7.33 7.06
C VAL A 100 -5.88 -8.09 7.26
N GLU A 101 -5.73 -9.25 6.64
CA GLU A 101 -4.61 -10.15 6.93
C GLU A 101 -3.30 -9.66 6.32
N ILE A 102 -3.37 -9.13 5.09
CA ILE A 102 -2.21 -8.48 4.48
C ILE A 102 -1.89 -7.16 5.20
N ALA A 103 -2.91 -6.37 5.59
CA ALA A 103 -2.68 -5.16 6.38
C ALA A 103 -1.99 -5.46 7.72
N LYS A 104 -2.38 -6.53 8.42
CA LYS A 104 -1.70 -7.00 9.65
C LYS A 104 -0.26 -7.43 9.40
N GLN A 105 0.03 -8.03 8.24
CA GLN A 105 1.40 -8.39 7.87
C GLN A 105 2.28 -7.15 7.75
N PHE A 106 1.84 -6.14 6.99
CA PHE A 106 2.58 -4.88 6.89
C PHE A 106 2.69 -4.15 8.23
N LEU A 107 1.68 -4.25 9.11
CA LEU A 107 1.76 -3.68 10.46
C LEU A 107 2.84 -4.34 11.31
N ARG A 108 3.02 -5.67 11.21
CA ARG A 108 4.17 -6.37 11.85
C ARG A 108 5.50 -5.85 11.30
N ASP A 109 5.58 -5.69 9.99
CA ASP A 109 6.81 -5.24 9.32
C ASP A 109 7.13 -3.77 9.69
N MET A 110 6.12 -2.91 9.83
CA MET A 110 6.27 -1.55 10.36
C MET A 110 6.84 -1.56 11.79
N ASN A 111 6.30 -2.42 12.66
CA ASN A 111 6.79 -2.55 14.04
C ASN A 111 8.25 -3.01 14.08
N VAL A 112 8.65 -3.94 13.19
CA VAL A 112 10.05 -4.37 13.02
C VAL A 112 10.92 -3.20 12.53
N ALA A 113 10.40 -2.36 11.62
CA ALA A 113 11.07 -1.16 11.15
C ALA A 113 11.07 0.01 12.16
N GLY A 114 10.44 -0.16 13.33
CA GLY A 114 10.39 0.85 14.40
C GLY A 114 9.29 1.90 14.27
N LEU A 115 8.36 1.76 13.31
CA LEU A 115 7.21 2.66 13.16
C LEU A 115 5.96 2.04 13.82
N LYS A 116 5.58 2.56 14.98
CA LYS A 116 4.36 2.13 15.69
C LYS A 116 3.11 2.68 15.01
N TYR A 117 2.07 1.85 14.90
CA TYR A 117 0.80 2.20 14.25
C TYR A 117 0.17 3.50 14.80
N GLU A 118 0.07 3.65 16.13
CA GLU A 118 -0.50 4.86 16.76
C GLU A 118 0.30 6.12 16.44
N VAL A 119 1.63 6.02 16.30
CA VAL A 119 2.49 7.15 15.94
C VAL A 119 2.26 7.52 14.48
N ALA A 120 2.17 6.52 13.60
CA ALA A 120 1.92 6.73 12.18
C ALA A 120 0.58 7.41 11.91
N LEU A 121 -0.47 7.07 12.67
CA LEU A 121 -1.80 7.70 12.51
C LEU A 121 -1.83 9.18 12.92
N LEU A 122 -0.92 9.63 13.78
CA LEU A 122 -0.83 11.02 14.23
C LEU A 122 0.04 11.88 13.31
N ASP A 123 0.81 11.26 12.43
CA ASP A 123 1.73 11.96 11.54
C ASP A 123 1.01 12.50 10.30
N SER A 124 0.87 13.83 10.22
CA SER A 124 0.29 14.51 9.06
C SER A 124 1.15 14.44 7.79
N GLY A 125 2.42 14.06 7.90
CA GLY A 125 3.32 13.85 6.76
C GLY A 125 3.06 12.52 6.03
N LEU A 126 2.41 11.56 6.70
CA LEU A 126 2.06 10.27 6.13
C LEU A 126 0.73 10.32 5.37
N MET A 127 0.54 9.32 4.52
CA MET A 127 -0.68 9.19 3.71
C MET A 127 -1.93 9.01 4.60
N PRO A 128 -3.03 9.75 4.37
CA PRO A 128 -4.24 9.57 5.14
C PRO A 128 -4.81 8.18 4.87
N MET A 129 -5.18 7.48 5.94
CA MET A 129 -5.67 6.11 5.84
C MET A 129 -7.18 6.10 5.59
N GLU A 130 -7.58 5.86 4.34
CA GLU A 130 -8.99 5.80 3.93
C GLU A 130 -9.57 4.39 4.11
N THR A 131 -10.03 4.07 5.32
CA THR A 131 -10.61 2.76 5.64
C THR A 131 -11.83 2.88 6.55
N SER A 132 -12.66 1.83 6.56
CA SER A 132 -13.81 1.73 7.46
C SER A 132 -13.40 1.80 8.93
N ALA A 133 -14.28 2.30 9.79
CA ALA A 133 -14.02 2.37 11.23
C ALA A 133 -13.75 0.97 11.82
N LEU A 134 -14.46 -0.05 11.34
CA LEU A 134 -14.27 -1.45 11.75
C LEU A 134 -12.82 -1.92 11.47
N MET A 135 -12.32 -1.67 10.26
CA MET A 135 -10.97 -2.06 9.87
C MET A 135 -9.91 -1.34 10.73
N ARG A 136 -10.10 -0.04 10.98
CA ARG A 136 -9.19 0.72 11.86
C ARG A 136 -9.14 0.17 13.28
N ASN A 137 -10.30 -0.18 13.83
CA ASN A 137 -10.40 -0.75 15.17
C ASN A 137 -9.76 -2.13 15.24
N GLN A 138 -9.91 -2.98 14.21
CA GLN A 138 -9.20 -4.27 14.13
C GLN A 138 -7.68 -4.09 14.07
N LEU A 139 -7.18 -3.18 13.25
CA LEU A 139 -5.74 -2.90 13.16
C LEU A 139 -5.18 -2.31 14.47
N LYS A 140 -5.97 -1.47 15.15
CA LYS A 140 -5.64 -0.93 16.46
C LYS A 140 -5.54 -2.02 17.54
N LYS A 141 -6.53 -2.91 17.63
CA LYS A 141 -6.51 -4.07 18.54
C LYS A 141 -5.34 -5.01 18.23
N PHE A 142 -5.04 -5.22 16.96
CA PHE A 142 -3.87 -5.99 16.53
C PHE A 142 -2.54 -5.32 16.93
N ALA A 143 -2.42 -4.00 16.74
CA ALA A 143 -1.24 -3.23 17.13
C ALA A 143 -1.04 -3.21 18.65
N ALA A 144 -2.11 -3.22 19.44
CA ALA A 144 -2.09 -3.34 20.89
C ALA A 144 -1.71 -4.76 21.39
N GLY A 145 -1.67 -5.75 20.48
CA GLY A 145 -1.36 -7.14 20.82
C GLY A 145 -2.55 -7.95 21.34
N GLU A 146 -3.77 -7.42 21.27
CA GLU A 146 -4.99 -8.10 21.71
C GLU A 146 -5.42 -9.21 20.72
N LEU A 147 -5.15 -9.02 19.44
CA LEU A 147 -5.41 -10.01 18.39
C LEU A 147 -4.11 -10.76 18.09
N LYS A 148 -3.88 -11.90 18.76
CA LYS A 148 -2.78 -12.82 18.38
C LYS A 148 -3.01 -13.32 16.95
N SER A 149 -1.96 -13.27 16.13
CA SER A 149 -1.97 -13.79 14.75
C SER A 149 -2.30 -15.29 14.71
N SER A 150 -3.08 -15.74 13.73
CA SER A 150 -3.48 -17.15 13.60
C SER A 150 -2.27 -18.11 13.54
N GLY A 151 -1.12 -17.66 13.03
CA GLY A 151 0.13 -18.44 13.01
C GLY A 151 0.73 -18.67 14.40
N THR A 152 0.53 -17.74 15.35
CA THR A 152 0.93 -17.96 16.75
C THR A 152 -0.03 -18.89 17.48
N VAL A 153 -1.33 -18.84 17.15
CA VAL A 153 -2.33 -19.76 17.69
C VAL A 153 -2.09 -21.19 17.17
N GLN A 154 -1.77 -21.38 15.89
CA GLN A 154 -1.40 -22.68 15.34
C GLN A 154 -0.11 -23.24 15.95
N ARG A 155 0.88 -22.38 16.22
CA ARG A 155 2.11 -22.79 16.91
C ARG A 155 1.85 -23.16 18.36
N GLU A 156 1.00 -22.42 19.08
CA GLU A 156 0.57 -22.78 20.44
C GLU A 156 -0.21 -24.11 20.45
N ILE A 157 -1.13 -24.34 19.50
CA ILE A 157 -1.86 -25.61 19.36
C ILE A 157 -0.92 -26.76 18.98
N PHE A 158 0.04 -26.54 18.08
CA PHE A 158 1.03 -27.55 17.72
C PHE A 158 1.97 -27.87 18.88
N GLU A 159 2.44 -26.87 19.62
CA GLU A 159 3.32 -27.04 20.78
C GLU A 159 2.57 -27.66 21.97
N SER A 160 1.29 -27.35 22.18
CA SER A 160 0.44 -28.00 23.19
C SER A 160 0.15 -29.45 22.83
N THR A 161 -0.12 -29.75 21.56
CA THR A 161 -0.38 -31.13 21.08
C THR A 161 0.89 -31.97 21.12
N ARG A 162 2.05 -31.40 20.78
CA ARG A 162 3.36 -32.06 20.90
C ARG A 162 3.76 -32.34 22.35
N ARG A 163 3.37 -31.47 23.29
CA ARG A 163 3.55 -31.71 24.73
C ARG A 163 2.56 -32.73 25.31
N ALA A 164 1.39 -32.88 24.71
CA ALA A 164 0.34 -33.80 25.16
C ALA A 164 0.49 -35.25 24.63
N GLY A 165 1.30 -35.48 23.59
CA GLY A 165 1.68 -36.82 23.16
C GLY A 165 0.59 -37.66 22.49
N GLU A 166 -0.49 -37.05 21.99
CA GLU A 166 -1.57 -37.78 21.30
C GLU A 166 -1.43 -37.77 19.76
N PRO A 167 -1.84 -38.85 19.07
CA PRO A 167 -1.79 -38.94 17.61
C PRO A 167 -2.91 -38.10 16.98
N VAL A 168 -2.53 -37.26 16.02
CA VAL A 168 -3.41 -36.33 15.30
C VAL A 168 -4.35 -37.10 14.36
N VAL A 169 -5.62 -37.23 14.75
CA VAL A 169 -6.70 -37.51 13.80
C VAL A 169 -7.10 -36.18 13.17
N GLN A 170 -6.65 -35.95 11.94
CA GLN A 170 -7.04 -34.79 11.15
C GLN A 170 -8.52 -34.90 10.76
N THR A 171 -9.39 -34.22 11.51
CA THR A 171 -10.60 -33.67 10.91
C THR A 171 -10.27 -32.25 10.43
N PRO A 172 -10.50 -31.91 9.15
CA PRO A 172 -10.30 -30.56 8.66
C PRO A 172 -11.37 -29.67 9.30
N GLN A 173 -11.05 -29.07 10.45
CA GLN A 173 -11.87 -27.99 10.99
C GLN A 173 -11.80 -26.83 10.01
N ARG A 174 -12.92 -26.63 9.32
CA ARG A 174 -13.18 -25.53 8.40
C ARG A 174 -12.96 -24.22 9.16
N MET A 175 -11.77 -23.65 9.00
CA MET A 175 -11.20 -22.58 9.83
C MET A 175 -11.78 -21.18 9.53
N GLY A 176 -13.00 -21.12 9.00
CA GLY A 176 -13.71 -19.89 8.68
C GLY A 176 -14.87 -19.55 9.61
N ASP A 177 -15.30 -20.49 10.47
CA ASP A 177 -16.56 -20.34 11.23
C ASP A 177 -16.35 -19.91 12.69
N LEU A 178 -15.14 -20.07 13.22
CA LEU A 178 -14.81 -19.70 14.61
C LEU A 178 -14.52 -18.20 14.78
N ASP A 179 -14.16 -17.48 13.71
CA ASP A 179 -13.95 -16.02 13.75
C ASP A 179 -15.26 -15.23 13.59
N LEU A 180 -16.32 -15.89 13.10
CA LEU A 180 -17.69 -15.36 13.06
C LEU A 180 -18.45 -15.58 14.37
N MET A 181 -18.16 -16.65 15.14
CA MET A 181 -18.83 -16.90 16.42
C MET A 181 -18.24 -16.11 17.61
N ASN A 182 -17.07 -15.49 17.45
CA ASN A 182 -16.52 -14.50 18.38
C ASN A 182 -16.88 -13.05 17.97
N LEU A 183 -17.86 -12.88 17.07
CA LEU A 183 -18.67 -11.67 16.99
C LEU A 183 -19.55 -11.59 18.24
N ASP A 184 -18.92 -11.39 19.40
CA ASP A 184 -19.65 -10.87 20.54
C ASP A 184 -19.93 -9.38 20.24
N VAL A 185 -21.05 -9.19 19.55
CA VAL A 185 -21.74 -7.92 19.30
C VAL A 185 -22.16 -7.25 20.63
N ALA A 186 -21.85 -7.82 21.80
CA ALA A 186 -22.29 -7.35 23.11
C ALA A 186 -21.28 -6.52 23.92
N GLY A 187 -20.01 -6.36 23.51
CA GLY A 187 -18.98 -5.75 24.39
C GLY A 187 -18.61 -4.29 24.09
N ASP A 188 -18.22 -3.99 22.85
CA ASP A 188 -17.39 -2.80 22.56
C ASP A 188 -18.10 -1.69 21.78
N THR A 189 -19.39 -1.84 21.49
CA THR A 189 -20.19 -0.75 20.92
C THR A 189 -20.43 0.37 21.94
N SER A 190 -20.19 0.15 23.24
CA SER A 190 -20.63 1.09 24.29
C SER A 190 -19.78 2.37 24.40
N SER A 191 -18.48 2.34 24.08
CA SER A 191 -17.60 3.50 24.21
C SER A 191 -17.68 4.44 23.00
N GLU A 192 -17.80 3.90 21.78
CA GLU A 192 -18.01 4.68 20.55
C GLU A 192 -19.50 5.05 20.34
N MET A 193 -20.47 4.17 20.68
CA MET A 193 -21.88 4.61 20.76
C MET A 193 -22.09 5.60 21.89
N GLY A 194 -21.33 5.59 22.99
CA GLY A 194 -21.48 6.58 24.05
C GLY A 194 -21.28 8.00 23.51
N ALA A 195 -20.22 8.21 22.72
CA ALA A 195 -19.94 9.51 22.10
C ALA A 195 -20.96 9.87 20.99
N ILE A 196 -21.40 8.90 20.19
CA ILE A 196 -22.40 9.13 19.13
C ILE A 196 -23.79 9.36 19.74
N ALA A 197 -24.20 8.56 20.72
CA ALA A 197 -25.46 8.70 21.45
C ALA A 197 -25.51 10.01 22.21
N GLN A 198 -24.41 10.45 22.83
CA GLN A 198 -24.36 11.75 23.49
C GLN A 198 -24.56 12.91 22.50
N ARG A 199 -24.00 12.82 21.29
CA ARG A 199 -24.21 13.81 20.22
C ARG A 199 -25.65 13.78 19.69
N VAL A 200 -26.23 12.60 19.51
CA VAL A 200 -27.62 12.45 19.03
C VAL A 200 -28.63 12.89 20.08
N VAL A 201 -28.45 12.53 21.35
CA VAL A 201 -29.29 12.99 22.46
C VAL A 201 -29.18 14.51 22.61
N GLY A 202 -27.97 15.08 22.51
CA GLY A 202 -27.78 16.53 22.50
C GLY A 202 -28.55 17.21 21.36
N LEU A 203 -28.53 16.63 20.16
CA LEU A 203 -29.23 17.16 18.99
C LEU A 203 -30.76 17.06 19.12
N VAL A 204 -31.28 15.96 19.69
CA VAL A 204 -32.72 15.77 19.96
C VAL A 204 -33.21 16.76 21.02
N VAL A 205 -32.48 16.93 22.12
CA VAL A 205 -32.85 17.92 23.15
C VAL A 205 -32.84 19.33 22.58
N LEU A 206 -31.83 19.67 21.76
CA LEU A 206 -31.73 20.98 21.15
C LEU A 206 -32.84 21.22 20.11
N SER A 207 -33.26 20.19 19.38
CA SER A 207 -34.39 20.30 18.44
C SER A 207 -35.73 20.49 19.15
N ILE A 208 -35.96 19.79 20.27
CA ILE A 208 -37.18 19.96 21.08
C ILE A 208 -37.24 21.35 21.68
N VAL A 209 -36.14 21.83 22.26
CA VAL A 209 -36.06 23.20 22.82
C VAL A 209 -36.27 24.24 21.73
N GLY A 210 -35.62 24.09 20.57
CA GLY A 210 -35.82 24.98 19.43
C GLY A 210 -37.26 24.98 18.91
N PHE A 211 -37.90 23.82 18.85
CA PHE A 211 -39.29 23.68 18.45
C PHE A 211 -40.24 24.35 19.43
N VAL A 212 -40.06 24.16 20.75
CA VAL A 212 -40.90 24.82 21.77
C VAL A 212 -40.73 26.34 21.73
N ALA A 213 -39.51 26.84 21.54
CA ALA A 213 -39.25 28.28 21.42
C ALA A 213 -39.92 28.88 20.17
N LEU A 214 -39.84 28.20 19.02
CA LEU A 214 -40.52 28.60 17.79
C LEU A 214 -42.05 28.51 17.92
N PHE A 215 -42.57 27.51 18.63
CA PHE A 215 -44.01 27.32 18.80
C PHE A 215 -44.60 28.38 19.75
N GLN A 216 -43.93 28.69 20.85
CA GLN A 216 -44.35 29.78 21.75
C GLN A 216 -44.19 31.16 21.10
N GLY A 217 -43.09 31.40 20.37
CA GLY A 217 -42.91 32.63 19.61
C GLY A 217 -43.92 32.79 18.47
N GLY A 218 -44.28 31.69 17.80
CA GLY A 218 -45.30 31.67 16.76
C GLY A 218 -46.72 31.90 17.29
N LEU A 219 -47.04 31.38 18.48
CA LEU A 219 -48.32 31.65 19.16
C LEU A 219 -48.44 33.10 19.63
N GLN A 220 -47.33 33.75 20.01
CA GLN A 220 -47.34 35.20 20.32
C GLN A 220 -47.54 36.09 19.08
N PHE A 221 -47.20 35.60 17.88
CA PHE A 221 -47.47 36.30 16.62
C PHE A 221 -48.90 36.11 16.08
N LEU A 222 -49.65 35.16 16.64
CA LEU A 222 -51.01 34.78 16.23
C LEU A 222 -52.11 35.33 17.17
N GLN A 223 -51.73 35.95 18.30
CA GLN A 223 -52.59 36.76 19.17
C GLN A 223 -52.47 38.24 18.84
#